data_AF-Q72B91-F1
#
_entry.id   AF-Q72B91-F1
#
_cell.length_a   1.000
_cell.length_b   1.000
_cell.length_c   1.000
_cell.angle_alpha   90.00
_cell.angle_beta   90.00
_cell.angle_gamma   90.00
#
_symmetry.space_group_name_H-M   'P 1'
#
loop_
_entity.id
_entity.type
_entity.pdbx_description
1 polymer ?
#
loop_
_entity_poly.entity_id
_entity_poly.type
_entity_poly.pdbx_seq_one_letter_code
_entity_poly.pdbx_strand_id
1 'polypeptide(L)'
;MRYPEGMALQNKFPILWDCFLQRINDALKATTQEELGRRLGVGKSAITKWRHGSTRGADLQDFLRYCDVLGIDFCGIINGTPTPTYSPSPFEIALTGVLDSFLSVHNLTHEKAASSLWPETANGAAKLGSILTAKEPLTPEVLMQLCLLMEEDPGKLLRLARERVQPEGEQISGNAKSA
;
A
#
# COMPACT_ATOMS: atom_id res chain seq x y z
N MET A 1 24.28 20.46 -7.60
CA MET A 1 24.44 19.62 -6.39
C MET A 1 25.09 18.31 -6.79
N ARG A 2 26.24 17.94 -6.19
CA ARG A 2 26.84 16.60 -6.35
C ARG A 2 26.28 15.72 -5.24
N TYR A 3 25.60 14.64 -5.58
CA TYR A 3 25.06 13.67 -4.63
C TYR A 3 26.19 12.72 -4.17
N PRO A 4 26.30 12.42 -2.87
CA PRO A 4 27.30 11.48 -2.36
C PRO A 4 27.05 10.08 -2.92
N GLU A 5 28.15 9.41 -3.24
CA GLU A 5 28.30 8.41 -4.27
C GLU A 5 27.60 7.07 -3.99
N GLY A 6 26.76 6.63 -4.93
CA GLY A 6 26.51 5.22 -5.32
C GLY A 6 25.84 4.28 -4.32
N MET A 7 26.42 4.06 -3.13
CA MET A 7 26.00 3.00 -2.21
C MET A 7 24.82 3.40 -1.31
N ALA A 8 24.73 4.67 -0.89
CA ALA A 8 23.64 5.14 -0.03
C ALA A 8 22.28 5.11 -0.75
N LEU A 9 22.30 5.32 -2.07
CA LEU A 9 21.09 5.34 -2.91
C LEU A 9 20.52 3.95 -3.14
N GLN A 10 21.35 2.93 -3.38
CA GLN A 10 20.86 1.57 -3.67
C GLN A 10 20.04 0.97 -2.51
N ASN A 11 20.49 1.16 -1.27
CA ASN A 11 19.77 0.69 -0.08
C ASN A 11 18.51 1.52 0.25
N LYS A 12 18.42 2.75 -0.26
CA LYS A 12 17.29 3.67 -0.04
C LYS A 12 16.31 3.69 -1.21
N PHE A 13 16.70 3.13 -2.35
CA PHE A 13 15.90 3.11 -3.58
C PHE A 13 14.54 2.41 -3.39
N PRO A 14 14.42 1.29 -2.65
CA PRO A 14 13.10 0.70 -2.37
C PRO A 14 12.17 1.68 -1.64
N ILE A 15 12.66 2.32 -0.58
CA ILE A 15 11.89 3.29 0.23
C ILE A 15 11.48 4.51 -0.62
N LEU A 16 12.40 5.01 -1.44
CA LEU A 16 12.15 6.11 -2.36
C LEU A 16 11.11 5.74 -3.42
N TRP A 17 11.18 4.51 -3.95
CA TRP A 17 10.23 4.01 -4.92
C TRP A 17 8.84 3.84 -4.32
N ASP A 18 8.74 3.37 -3.07
CA ASP A 18 7.46 3.20 -2.38
C ASP A 18 6.81 4.57 -2.10
N CYS A 19 7.60 5.55 -1.64
CA CYS A 19 7.14 6.94 -1.48
C CYS A 19 6.67 7.54 -2.82
N PHE A 20 7.40 7.26 -3.90
CA PHE A 20 7.05 7.68 -5.25
C PHE A 20 5.70 7.09 -5.70
N LEU A 21 5.50 5.79 -5.51
CA LEU A 21 4.23 5.12 -5.84
C LEU A 21 3.07 5.65 -4.99
N GLN A 22 3.30 5.89 -3.71
CA GLN A 22 2.30 6.47 -2.82
C GLN A 22 1.84 7.84 -3.32
N ARG A 23 2.78 8.74 -3.67
CA ARG A 23 2.44 10.06 -4.22
C ARG A 23 1.75 9.99 -5.58
N ILE A 24 2.09 9.02 -6.43
CA ILE A 24 1.33 8.78 -7.65
C ILE A 24 -0.12 8.39 -7.33
N ASN A 25 -0.33 7.46 -6.40
CA ASN A 25 -1.69 7.06 -6.03
C ASN A 25 -2.48 8.21 -5.40
N ASP A 26 -1.86 9.05 -4.58
CA ASP A 26 -2.50 10.24 -4.00
C ASP A 26 -2.85 11.28 -5.06
N ALA A 27 -1.95 11.55 -6.01
CA ALA A 27 -2.23 12.44 -7.13
C ALA A 27 -3.42 11.94 -7.96
N LEU A 28 -3.51 10.63 -8.19
CA LEU A 28 -4.61 10.01 -8.94
C LEU A 28 -5.97 10.04 -8.21
N LYS A 29 -6.02 10.36 -6.91
CA LYS A 29 -7.30 10.66 -6.24
C LYS A 29 -7.90 12.00 -6.72
N ALA A 30 -7.05 12.91 -7.18
CA ALA A 30 -7.43 14.26 -7.59
C ALA A 30 -7.34 14.49 -9.11
N THR A 31 -6.70 13.59 -9.86
CA THR A 31 -6.50 13.74 -11.31
C THR A 31 -6.49 12.41 -12.07
N THR A 32 -6.47 12.46 -13.40
CA THR A 32 -6.42 11.25 -14.25
C THR A 32 -4.97 10.82 -14.53
N GLN A 33 -4.78 9.56 -14.95
CA GLN A 33 -3.45 9.07 -15.36
C GLN A 33 -2.87 9.85 -16.56
N GLU A 34 -3.73 10.33 -17.45
CA GLU A 34 -3.30 11.08 -18.63
C GLU A 34 -2.80 12.48 -18.27
N GLU A 35 -3.49 13.14 -17.34
CA GLU A 35 -3.09 14.44 -16.80
C GLU A 35 -1.83 14.34 -15.95
N LEU A 36 -1.76 13.34 -15.07
CA LEU A 36 -0.57 13.07 -14.27
C LEU A 36 0.63 12.72 -15.17
N GLY A 37 0.41 11.94 -16.24
CA GLY A 37 1.43 11.63 -17.23
C GLY A 37 1.98 12.87 -17.91
N ARG A 38 1.09 13.79 -18.32
CA ARG A 38 1.50 15.09 -18.90
C ARG A 38 2.36 15.90 -17.93
N ARG A 39 1.97 15.97 -16.65
CA ARG A 39 2.74 16.68 -15.60
C ARG A 39 4.14 16.08 -15.39
N LEU A 40 4.25 14.76 -15.43
CA LEU A 40 5.50 14.03 -15.28
C LEU A 40 6.32 13.97 -16.59
N GLY A 41 5.73 14.31 -17.73
CA GLY A 41 6.35 14.17 -19.04
C GLY A 41 6.49 12.70 -19.48
N VAL A 42 5.56 11.83 -19.07
CA VAL A 42 5.52 10.41 -19.43
C VAL A 42 4.16 10.02 -19.99
N GLY A 43 4.13 8.96 -20.80
CA GLY A 43 2.86 8.38 -21.28
C GLY A 43 2.08 7.69 -20.16
N LYS A 44 0.74 7.64 -20.28
CA LYS A 44 -0.13 6.94 -19.30
C LYS A 44 0.26 5.49 -19.07
N SER A 45 0.80 4.82 -20.09
CA SER A 45 1.28 3.44 -20.01
C SER A 45 2.44 3.27 -19.03
N ALA A 46 3.28 4.29 -18.84
CA ALA A 46 4.35 4.27 -17.84
C ALA A 46 3.76 4.28 -16.43
N ILE A 47 2.78 5.15 -16.17
CA ILE A 47 2.08 5.20 -14.88
C ILE A 47 1.37 3.88 -14.57
N THR A 48 0.71 3.28 -15.57
CA THR A 48 0.09 1.95 -15.42
C THR A 48 1.14 0.90 -15.04
N LYS A 49 2.27 0.84 -15.75
CA LYS A 49 3.36 -0.11 -15.46
C LYS A 49 3.98 0.08 -14.09
N TRP A 50 4.13 1.32 -13.63
CA TRP A 50 4.66 1.61 -12.30
C TRP A 50 3.71 1.13 -11.19
N ARG A 51 2.41 1.36 -11.34
CA ARG A 51 1.40 0.93 -10.36
C ARG A 51 1.28 -0.58 -10.24
N HIS A 52 1.45 -1.31 -11.34
CA HIS A 52 1.42 -2.78 -11.36
C HIS A 52 2.77 -3.44 -11.08
N GLY A 53 3.80 -2.66 -10.71
CA GLY A 53 5.14 -3.19 -10.42
C GLY A 53 5.85 -3.83 -11.61
N SER A 54 5.31 -3.68 -12.83
CA SER A 54 5.77 -4.42 -14.00
C SER A 54 7.09 -3.90 -14.57
N THR A 55 7.48 -2.66 -14.25
CA THR A 55 8.76 -2.11 -14.69
C THR A 55 9.20 -0.94 -13.79
N ARG A 56 10.41 -1.02 -13.23
CA ARG A 56 11.13 0.13 -12.65
C ARG A 56 12.05 0.71 -13.73
N GLY A 57 11.46 1.46 -14.65
CA GLY A 57 12.09 1.80 -15.94
C GLY A 57 12.45 3.27 -16.14
N ALA A 58 12.67 4.03 -15.06
CA ALA A 58 13.14 5.41 -15.17
C ALA A 58 14.65 5.45 -14.92
N ASP A 59 15.39 6.21 -15.73
CA ASP A 59 16.75 6.57 -15.36
C ASP A 59 16.74 7.45 -14.09
N LEU A 60 17.88 7.53 -13.40
CA LEU A 60 17.96 8.24 -12.13
C LEU A 60 17.58 9.73 -12.26
N GLN A 61 17.93 10.37 -13.38
CA GLN A 61 17.68 11.79 -13.58
C GLN A 61 16.20 12.08 -13.81
N ASP A 62 15.53 11.24 -14.60
CA ASP A 62 14.09 11.27 -14.79
C ASP A 62 13.34 10.94 -13.49
N PHE A 63 13.81 9.95 -12.73
CA PHE A 63 13.22 9.61 -11.44
C PHE A 63 13.26 10.78 -10.45
N LEU A 64 14.40 11.48 -10.37
CA LEU A 64 14.55 12.68 -9.54
C LEU A 64 13.61 13.80 -10.01
N ARG A 65 13.49 14.01 -11.31
CA ARG A 65 12.54 14.99 -11.88
C ARG A 65 11.10 14.66 -11.52
N TYR A 66 10.71 13.39 -11.56
CA TYR A 66 9.35 12.99 -11.17
C TYR A 66 9.10 13.22 -9.67
N CYS A 67 10.09 12.94 -8.83
CA CYS A 67 10.02 13.20 -7.40
C CYS A 67 9.77 14.68 -7.10
N ASP A 68 10.47 15.58 -7.79
CA ASP A 68 10.29 17.03 -7.67
C ASP A 68 8.87 17.47 -8.06
N VAL A 69 8.36 16.99 -9.20
CA VAL A 69 6.98 17.29 -9.66
C VAL A 69 5.91 16.79 -8.69
N LEU A 70 6.19 15.70 -7.96
CA LEU A 70 5.29 15.12 -6.95
C LEU A 70 5.50 15.72 -5.55
N GLY A 71 6.43 16.66 -5.39
CA GLY A 71 6.76 17.29 -4.11
C GLY A 71 7.35 16.30 -3.10
N ILE A 72 8.16 15.35 -3.57
CA ILE A 72 8.88 14.39 -2.74
C ILE A 72 10.21 15.01 -2.33
N ASP A 73 10.40 15.25 -1.04
CA ASP A 73 11.66 15.75 -0.49
C ASP A 73 12.72 14.63 -0.45
N PHE A 74 13.43 14.49 -1.58
CA PHE A 74 14.48 13.50 -1.75
C PHE A 74 15.63 13.68 -0.76
N CYS A 75 16.02 14.93 -0.49
CA CYS A 75 17.07 15.26 0.47
C CYS A 75 16.64 14.89 1.90
N GLY A 76 15.37 15.13 2.25
CA GLY A 76 14.82 14.71 3.53
C GLY A 76 14.83 13.19 3.72
N ILE A 77 14.45 12.43 2.69
CA ILE A 77 14.43 10.95 2.75
C ILE A 77 15.83 10.36 2.88
N ILE A 78 16.81 10.93 2.17
CA ILE A 78 18.22 10.48 2.24
C ILE A 78 18.85 10.87 3.57
N ASN A 79 18.55 12.07 4.07
CA ASN A 79 19.13 12.59 5.33
C ASN A 79 18.37 12.12 6.58
N GLY A 80 17.34 11.28 6.43
CA GLY A 80 16.63 10.66 7.55
C GLY A 80 15.64 11.57 8.27
N THR A 81 15.18 12.66 7.64
CA THR A 81 14.00 13.36 8.17
C THR A 81 12.75 12.50 7.91
N PRO A 82 11.82 12.42 8.88
CA PRO A 82 10.67 11.53 8.78
C PRO A 82 9.85 11.89 7.54
N THR A 83 9.70 10.90 6.66
CA THR A 83 8.74 10.90 5.56
C THR A 83 7.34 11.20 6.08
N PRO A 84 6.41 11.69 5.22
CA PRO A 84 5.01 11.78 5.59
C PRO A 84 4.56 10.44 6.14
N THR A 85 4.23 10.41 7.43
CA THR A 85 3.80 9.22 8.14
C THR A 85 2.60 8.67 7.40
N TYR A 86 2.73 7.47 6.84
CA TYR A 86 1.58 6.76 6.30
C TYR A 86 0.52 6.69 7.41
N SER A 87 -0.61 7.35 7.15
CA SER A 87 -1.74 7.43 8.08
C SER A 87 -2.84 6.54 7.50
N PRO A 88 -2.97 5.29 7.97
CA PRO A 88 -3.98 4.36 7.47
C PRO A 88 -5.38 4.92 7.71
N SER A 89 -6.29 4.66 6.78
CA SER A 89 -7.71 5.01 6.98
C SER A 89 -8.32 4.08 8.05
N PRO A 90 -9.41 4.49 8.75
CA PRO A 90 -10.10 3.60 9.69
C PRO A 90 -10.52 2.26 9.07
N PHE A 91 -10.89 2.28 7.79
CA PHE A 91 -11.20 1.08 7.02
C PHE A 91 -10.00 0.18 6.80
N GLU A 92 -8.84 0.75 6.55
CA GLU A 92 -7.62 -0.01 6.35
C GLU A 92 -7.16 -0.67 7.66
N ILE A 93 -7.22 0.06 8.79
CA ILE A 93 -6.98 -0.51 10.13
C ILE A 93 -7.95 -1.67 10.41
N ALA A 94 -9.23 -1.49 10.09
CA ALA A 94 -10.22 -2.55 10.28
C ALA A 94 -9.94 -3.76 9.38
N LEU A 95 -9.58 -3.54 8.12
CA LEU A 95 -9.28 -4.58 7.15
C LEU A 95 -8.03 -5.38 7.53
N THR A 96 -6.95 -4.71 7.92
CA THR A 96 -5.72 -5.40 8.36
C THR A 96 -5.95 -6.19 9.64
N GLY A 97 -6.77 -5.66 10.57
CA GLY A 97 -7.19 -6.39 11.77
C GLY A 97 -8.09 -7.60 11.48
N VAL A 98 -8.94 -7.53 10.45
CA VAL A 98 -9.72 -8.70 9.98
C VAL A 98 -8.77 -9.74 9.39
N LEU A 99 -7.83 -9.34 8.54
CA LEU A 99 -6.85 -10.25 7.93
C LEU A 99 -6.00 -10.96 8.99
N ASP A 100 -5.50 -10.26 9.99
CA ASP A 100 -4.71 -10.86 11.07
C ASP A 100 -5.51 -11.87 11.90
N SER A 101 -6.81 -11.59 12.12
CA SER A 101 -7.73 -12.53 12.77
C SER A 101 -7.91 -13.80 11.94
N PHE A 102 -8.07 -13.67 10.62
CA PHE A 102 -8.27 -14.80 9.72
C PHE A 102 -6.99 -15.65 9.57
N LEU A 103 -5.82 -15.03 9.51
CA LEU A 103 -4.55 -15.76 9.54
C LEU A 103 -4.45 -16.66 10.78
N SER A 104 -4.89 -16.14 11.94
CA SER A 104 -4.94 -16.91 13.18
C SER A 104 -5.95 -18.07 13.11
N VAL A 105 -7.16 -17.85 12.56
CA VAL A 105 -8.19 -18.90 12.37
C VAL A 105 -7.68 -20.03 11.47
N HIS A 106 -6.91 -19.69 10.44
CA HIS A 106 -6.31 -20.64 9.50
C HIS A 106 -4.99 -21.26 9.99
N ASN A 107 -4.58 -21.00 11.23
CA ASN A 107 -3.29 -21.45 11.81
C ASN A 107 -2.05 -21.04 10.98
N LEU A 108 -2.14 -19.90 10.29
CA LEU A 108 -1.07 -19.34 9.49
C LEU A 108 -0.30 -18.32 10.33
N THR A 109 0.96 -18.65 10.65
CA THR A 109 1.88 -17.66 11.24
C THR A 109 2.29 -16.63 10.20
N HIS A 110 2.71 -15.44 10.63
CA HIS A 110 3.22 -14.41 9.72
C HIS A 110 4.40 -14.93 8.89
N GLU A 111 5.23 -15.83 9.45
CA GLU A 111 6.32 -16.48 8.72
C GLU A 111 5.84 -17.41 7.60
N LYS A 112 4.86 -18.27 7.88
CA LYS A 112 4.30 -19.19 6.87
C LYS A 112 3.59 -18.42 5.77
N ALA A 113 2.77 -17.44 6.14
CA ALA A 113 2.07 -16.61 5.18
C ALA A 113 3.05 -15.80 4.31
N ALA A 114 4.05 -15.18 4.92
CA ALA A 114 5.09 -14.46 4.20
C ALA A 114 5.92 -15.35 3.29
N SER A 115 6.22 -16.59 3.69
CA SER A 115 6.95 -17.54 2.85
C SER A 115 6.18 -17.94 1.60
N SER A 116 4.85 -18.00 1.68
CA SER A 116 3.97 -18.23 0.52
C SER A 116 3.81 -16.99 -0.37
N LEU A 117 3.77 -15.79 0.23
CA LEU A 117 3.64 -14.52 -0.50
C LEU A 117 4.93 -14.11 -1.22
N TRP A 118 6.06 -14.26 -0.53
CA TRP A 118 7.37 -13.77 -0.96
C TRP A 118 8.47 -14.78 -0.60
N PRO A 119 8.54 -15.93 -1.28
CA PRO A 119 9.50 -16.99 -0.96
C PRO A 119 10.96 -16.54 -1.07
N GLU A 120 11.25 -15.54 -1.91
CA GLU A 120 12.61 -15.00 -2.11
C GLU A 120 12.97 -13.87 -1.13
N THR A 121 12.04 -13.45 -0.25
CA THR A 121 12.25 -12.30 0.64
C THR A 121 12.60 -12.75 2.06
N ALA A 122 13.87 -12.61 2.43
CA ALA A 122 14.37 -12.96 3.78
C ALA A 122 13.65 -12.21 4.93
N ASN A 123 13.05 -11.04 4.65
CA ASN A 123 12.32 -10.22 5.64
C ASN A 123 10.79 -10.22 5.41
N GLY A 124 10.25 -11.24 4.73
CA GLY A 124 8.83 -11.29 4.40
C GLY A 124 7.91 -11.21 5.62
N ALA A 125 8.26 -11.86 6.72
CA ALA A 125 7.45 -11.87 7.95
C ALA A 125 7.36 -10.48 8.60
N ALA A 126 8.49 -9.76 8.68
CA ALA A 126 8.53 -8.40 9.20
C ALA A 126 7.70 -7.45 8.32
N LYS A 127 7.78 -7.60 6.99
CA LYS A 127 6.98 -6.84 6.04
C LYS A 127 5.49 -7.11 6.20
N LEU A 128 5.09 -8.38 6.31
CA LEU A 128 3.70 -8.76 6.56
C LEU A 128 3.20 -8.18 7.88
N GLY A 129 4.01 -8.21 8.94
CA GLY A 129 3.69 -7.60 10.23
C GLY A 129 3.50 -6.08 10.13
N SER A 130 4.35 -5.36 9.38
CA SER A 130 4.17 -3.93 9.13
C SER A 130 2.86 -3.60 8.42
N ILE A 131 2.46 -4.42 7.45
CA ILE A 131 1.18 -4.26 6.72
C ILE A 131 0.00 -4.55 7.67
N LEU A 132 0.04 -5.66 8.41
CA LEU A 132 -1.04 -6.05 9.32
C LEU A 132 -1.22 -5.06 10.49
N THR A 133 -0.13 -4.43 10.93
CA THR A 133 -0.16 -3.34 11.94
C THR A 133 -0.46 -1.96 11.35
N ALA A 134 -0.83 -1.89 10.07
CA ALA A 134 -1.16 -0.65 9.36
C ALA A 134 -0.04 0.42 9.46
N LYS A 135 1.22 -0.03 9.50
CA LYS A 135 2.41 0.83 9.35
C LYS A 135 2.83 0.99 7.89
N GLU A 136 2.44 0.03 7.05
CA GLU A 136 2.63 0.02 5.60
C GLU A 136 1.27 -0.19 4.90
N PRO A 137 1.07 0.37 3.69
CA PRO A 137 -0.16 0.22 2.94
C PRO A 137 -0.40 -1.22 2.49
N LEU A 138 -1.64 -1.68 2.63
CA LEU A 138 -2.07 -2.97 2.09
C LEU A 138 -2.38 -2.82 0.59
N THR A 139 -1.55 -3.41 -0.27
CA THR A 139 -1.80 -3.36 -1.72
C THR A 139 -2.86 -4.40 -2.14
N PRO A 140 -3.62 -4.15 -3.23
CA PRO A 140 -4.61 -5.09 -3.74
C PRO A 140 -4.01 -6.47 -4.08
N GLU A 141 -2.78 -6.51 -4.56
CA GLU A 141 -2.07 -7.75 -4.89
C GLU A 141 -1.84 -8.59 -3.63
N VAL A 142 -1.34 -7.96 -2.55
CA VAL A 142 -1.10 -8.64 -1.27
C VAL A 142 -2.40 -9.12 -0.65
N LEU A 143 -3.45 -8.30 -0.70
CA LEU A 143 -4.79 -8.69 -0.27
C LEU A 143 -5.26 -9.94 -1.02
N MET A 144 -5.19 -9.95 -2.35
CA MET A 144 -5.63 -11.09 -3.16
C MET A 144 -4.83 -12.35 -2.86
N GLN A 145 -3.51 -12.25 -2.71
CA GLN A 145 -2.67 -13.41 -2.39
C GLN A 145 -2.96 -13.95 -0.98
N LEU A 146 -3.21 -13.09 0.01
CA LEU A 146 -3.63 -13.50 1.34
C LEU A 146 -5.00 -14.21 1.30
N CYS A 147 -5.96 -13.67 0.56
CA CYS A 147 -7.26 -14.30 0.35
C CYS A 147 -7.12 -15.70 -0.27
N LEU A 148 -6.29 -15.84 -1.30
CA LEU A 148 -6.02 -17.13 -1.93
C LEU A 148 -5.37 -18.12 -0.96
N LEU A 149 -4.42 -17.66 -0.14
CA LEU A 149 -3.73 -18.49 0.84
C LEU A 149 -4.68 -19.01 1.93
N MET A 150 -5.66 -18.20 2.32
CA MET A 150 -6.67 -18.56 3.32
C MET A 150 -7.89 -19.24 2.72
N GLU A 151 -7.94 -19.40 1.38
CA GLU A 151 -9.12 -19.85 0.64
C GLU A 151 -10.39 -19.03 0.97
N GLU A 152 -10.22 -17.72 1.19
CA GLU A 152 -11.30 -16.80 1.58
C GLU A 152 -11.71 -15.87 0.44
N ASP A 153 -12.97 -15.48 0.44
CA ASP A 153 -13.50 -14.50 -0.50
C ASP A 153 -13.09 -13.06 -0.09
N PRO A 154 -12.47 -12.27 -1.00
CA PRO A 154 -12.10 -10.89 -0.69
C PRO A 154 -13.31 -10.00 -0.37
N GLY A 155 -14.47 -10.26 -0.97
CA GLY A 155 -15.71 -9.53 -0.69
C GLY A 155 -16.18 -9.70 0.76
N LYS A 156 -16.08 -10.91 1.29
CA LYS A 156 -16.37 -11.22 2.71
C LYS A 156 -15.48 -10.42 3.65
N LEU A 157 -14.17 -10.37 3.40
CA LEU A 157 -13.21 -9.63 4.22
C LEU A 157 -13.45 -8.11 4.16
N LEU A 158 -13.70 -7.58 2.96
CA LEU A 158 -14.03 -6.16 2.77
C LEU A 158 -15.34 -5.79 3.46
N ARG A 159 -16.35 -6.67 3.45
CA ARG A 159 -17.62 -6.46 4.16
C ARG A 159 -17.41 -6.41 5.67
N LEU A 160 -16.69 -7.38 6.24
CA LEU A 160 -16.38 -7.41 7.68
C LEU A 160 -15.58 -6.18 8.11
N ALA A 161 -14.64 -5.73 7.28
CA ALA A 161 -13.90 -4.50 7.54
C ALA A 161 -14.80 -3.26 7.52
N ARG A 162 -15.79 -3.19 6.62
CA ARG A 162 -16.78 -2.10 6.59
C ARG A 162 -17.69 -2.12 7.82
N GLU A 163 -18.17 -3.30 8.22
CA GLU A 163 -18.98 -3.49 9.42
C GLU A 163 -18.26 -3.01 10.69
N ARG A 164 -16.93 -3.20 10.77
CA ARG A 164 -16.13 -2.72 11.91
C ARG A 164 -15.92 -1.20 11.94
N VAL A 165 -16.09 -0.51 10.82
CA VAL A 165 -15.92 0.96 10.71
C VAL A 165 -17.24 1.69 10.90
N GLN A 166 -18.35 1.06 10.56
CA GLN A 166 -19.68 1.60 10.86
C GLN A 166 -20.02 1.28 12.32
N PRO A 167 -20.15 2.28 13.21
CA PRO A 167 -20.76 2.01 14.51
C PRO A 167 -22.19 1.53 14.29
N GLU A 168 -22.59 0.47 15.00
CA GLU A 168 -23.98 0.01 15.06
C GLU A 168 -24.90 1.18 15.36
N GLY A 169 -25.58 1.67 14.32
CA GLY A 169 -26.28 2.94 14.35
C GLY A 169 -27.45 2.98 13.39
N GLU A 170 -28.10 1.84 13.16
CA GLU A 170 -29.49 1.78 12.69
C GLU A 170 -30.09 0.44 13.12
N GLN A 171 -30.35 0.33 14.43
CA GLN A 171 -31.43 -0.54 14.88
C GLN A 171 -32.69 -0.08 14.17
N ILE A 172 -33.12 -0.86 13.21
CA ILE A 172 -34.43 -0.76 12.58
C ILE A 172 -35.44 -0.88 13.73
N SER A 173 -36.00 0.26 14.16
CA SER A 173 -37.20 0.30 15.00
C SER A 173 -38.39 -0.17 14.16
N GLY A 174 -38.36 -1.44 13.77
CA GLY A 174 -39.50 -2.19 13.28
C GLY A 174 -40.21 -2.79 14.49
N ASN A 175 -40.86 -1.96 15.31
CA ASN A 175 -41.78 -2.49 16.30
C ASN A 175 -43.11 -2.81 15.61
N ALA A 176 -43.22 -4.10 15.28
CA ALA A 176 -44.39 -4.95 15.38
C ALA A 176 -45.79 -4.30 15.31
N LYS A 177 -46.55 -4.78 14.32
CA LYS A 177 -47.99 -5.00 14.43
C LYS A 177 -48.34 -5.62 15.81
N SER A 178 -49.28 -5.01 16.49
CA SER A 178 -50.26 -5.63 17.39
C SER A 178 -51.48 -4.74 17.24
N ALA A 179 -52.46 -5.11 16.41
CA ALA A 179 -53.59 -5.99 16.69
C ALA A 179 -54.84 -5.12 16.61
#